data_AF-A0A3D5K261-F1
#
_entry.id   AF-A0A3D5K261-F1
#
_cell.length_a   1.000
_cell.length_b   1.000
_cell.length_c   1.000
_cell.angle_alpha   90.00
_cell.angle_beta   90.00
_cell.angle_gamma   90.00
#
_symmetry.space_group_name_H-M   'P 1'
#
loop_
_entity.id
_entity.type
_entity.pdbx_description
1 polymer ?
#
loop_
_entity_poly.entity_id
_entity_poly.type
_entity_poly.pdbx_seq_one_letter_code
_entity_poly.pdbx_strand_id
1 'polypeptide(L)'
;DGRPFDEALHARVLEPLGMVDTIFRVPDDRLGRMTSCYAFAPGSEPTLIDPGPTTGFGKVSWPSGGGGLVSTMADYHRFCAALVGGGALDGQRILGSRTVRQMFVNHLPGGAHLDEVGDPLYTPEFFAGCGFGLGFATVEDPARGRFLATRGEGSWGGMAST
;
A
#
# COMPACT_ATOMS: atom_id res chain seq x y z
N ASP A 1 -23.25 -6.71 1.54
CA ASP A 1 -23.71 -7.60 2.62
C ASP A 1 -23.76 -6.91 3.98
N GLY A 2 -23.42 -5.61 4.09
CA GLY A 2 -23.65 -4.83 5.30
C GLY A 2 -22.64 -5.07 6.42
N ARG A 3 -21.60 -5.89 6.19
CA ARG A 3 -20.53 -6.12 7.16
C ARG A 3 -19.70 -4.84 7.38
N PRO A 4 -19.20 -4.61 8.61
CA PRO A 4 -18.13 -3.64 8.86
C PRO A 4 -16.94 -3.84 7.92
N PHE A 5 -16.26 -2.75 7.58
CA PHE A 5 -15.20 -2.76 6.57
C PHE A 5 -14.02 -3.67 6.96
N ASP A 6 -13.60 -3.62 8.21
CA ASP A 6 -12.55 -4.47 8.78
C ASP A 6 -12.92 -5.96 8.75
N GLU A 7 -14.16 -6.32 9.10
CA GLU A 7 -14.64 -7.70 8.99
C GLU A 7 -14.67 -8.18 7.52
N ALA A 8 -15.13 -7.31 6.61
CA ALA A 8 -15.17 -7.63 5.19
C ALA A 8 -13.76 -7.79 4.60
N LEU A 9 -12.81 -6.93 4.98
CA LEU A 9 -11.42 -7.01 4.56
C LEU A 9 -10.75 -8.28 5.10
N HIS A 10 -10.95 -8.58 6.39
CA HIS A 10 -10.41 -9.77 7.02
C HIS A 10 -10.90 -11.03 6.31
N ALA A 11 -12.21 -11.21 6.20
CA ALA A 11 -12.80 -12.43 5.63
C ALA A 11 -12.54 -12.63 4.14
N ARG A 12 -12.33 -11.54 3.37
CA ARG A 12 -12.21 -11.62 1.90
C ARG A 12 -10.79 -11.51 1.39
N VAL A 13 -9.86 -10.98 2.18
CA VAL A 13 -8.48 -10.73 1.76
C VAL A 13 -7.48 -11.30 2.76
N LEU A 14 -7.54 -10.85 4.02
CA LEU A 14 -6.46 -11.15 4.97
C LEU A 14 -6.44 -12.62 5.37
N GLU A 15 -7.58 -13.18 5.73
CA GLU A 15 -7.69 -14.59 6.13
C GLU A 15 -7.39 -15.56 4.98
N PRO A 16 -7.96 -15.41 3.76
CA PRO A 16 -7.59 -16.26 2.62
C PRO A 16 -6.11 -16.20 2.27
N LEU A 17 -5.47 -15.04 2.47
CA LEU A 17 -4.04 -14.88 2.24
C LEU A 17 -3.20 -15.23 3.47
N GLY A 18 -3.75 -15.58 4.62
CA GLY A 18 -2.98 -15.87 5.84
C GLY A 18 -2.20 -14.68 6.39
N MET A 19 -2.70 -13.46 6.23
CA MET A 19 -2.09 -12.22 6.72
C MET A 19 -2.49 -11.96 8.19
N VAL A 20 -1.95 -12.76 9.11
CA VAL A 20 -2.42 -12.87 10.51
C VAL A 20 -2.02 -11.70 11.43
N ASP A 21 -1.06 -10.89 11.00
CA ASP A 21 -0.58 -9.71 11.72
C ASP A 21 -0.94 -8.41 10.98
N THR A 22 -1.88 -8.47 10.03
CA THR A 22 -2.42 -7.30 9.34
C THR A 22 -3.74 -6.88 9.95
N ILE A 23 -3.78 -5.71 10.59
CA ILE A 23 -4.87 -5.29 11.47
C ILE A 23 -5.02 -3.78 11.51
N PHE A 24 -6.22 -3.29 11.87
CA PHE A 24 -6.46 -1.87 12.13
C PHE A 24 -6.07 -1.45 13.55
N ARG A 25 -6.35 -2.30 14.54
CA ARG A 25 -6.05 -2.04 15.96
C ARG A 25 -5.08 -3.09 16.48
N VAL A 26 -3.91 -2.66 16.94
CA VAL A 26 -2.91 -3.55 17.56
C VAL A 26 -3.34 -3.91 18.98
N PRO A 27 -3.49 -5.20 19.31
CA PRO A 27 -3.74 -5.65 20.67
C PRO A 27 -2.59 -5.30 21.62
N ASP A 28 -2.91 -5.07 22.89
CA ASP A 28 -1.94 -4.62 23.89
C ASP A 28 -0.76 -5.59 24.05
N ASP A 29 -1.00 -6.90 23.93
CA ASP A 29 0.03 -7.95 23.99
C ASP A 29 0.94 -8.01 22.76
N ARG A 30 0.57 -7.33 21.67
CA ARG A 30 1.35 -7.22 20.43
C ARG A 30 2.00 -5.86 20.22
N LEU A 31 1.67 -4.83 21.01
CA LEU A 31 2.27 -3.50 20.89
C LEU A 31 3.80 -3.52 20.99
N GLY A 32 4.37 -4.41 21.80
CA GLY A 32 5.83 -4.57 21.92
C GLY A 32 6.54 -5.04 20.63
N ARG A 33 5.80 -5.52 19.63
CA ARG A 33 6.33 -5.92 18.32
C ARG A 33 6.40 -4.76 17.31
N MET A 34 5.76 -3.62 17.60
CA MET A 34 5.70 -2.48 16.71
C MET A 34 7.05 -1.78 16.62
N THR A 35 7.45 -1.42 15.39
CA THR A 35 8.60 -0.56 15.16
C THR A 35 8.24 0.89 15.45
N SER A 36 9.22 1.67 15.93
CA SER A 36 9.06 3.12 16.07
C SER A 36 9.19 3.83 14.71
N CYS A 37 8.39 4.87 14.50
CA CYS A 37 8.45 5.73 13.32
C CYS A 37 9.25 7.00 13.62
N TYR A 38 10.10 7.40 12.66
CA TYR A 38 10.96 8.57 12.78
C TYR A 38 10.76 9.49 11.58
N ALA A 39 10.73 10.79 11.84
CA ALA A 39 10.82 11.82 10.80
C ALA A 39 12.29 12.17 10.55
N PHE A 40 12.61 12.41 9.29
CA PHE A 40 13.94 12.80 8.85
C PHE A 40 13.88 14.18 8.20
N ALA A 41 14.77 15.07 8.62
CA ALA A 41 15.03 16.35 7.98
C ALA A 41 16.50 16.40 7.54
N PRO A 42 16.81 16.89 6.32
CA PRO A 42 18.18 16.98 5.84
C PRO A 42 19.09 17.72 6.83
N GLY A 43 20.22 17.11 7.17
CA GLY A 43 21.21 17.69 8.09
C GLY A 43 20.83 17.64 9.57
N SER A 44 19.72 16.99 9.95
CA SER A 44 19.28 16.83 11.33
C SER A 44 19.32 15.36 11.77
N GLU A 45 19.41 15.13 13.08
CA GLU A 45 19.19 13.79 13.64
C GLU A 45 17.73 13.34 13.46
N PRO A 46 17.48 12.03 13.33
CA PRO A 46 16.11 11.51 13.22
C PRO A 46 15.29 11.86 14.46
N THR A 47 14.06 12.34 14.25
CA THR A 47 13.14 12.68 15.34
C THR A 47 12.13 11.56 15.51
N LEU A 48 12.02 10.99 16.71
CA LEU A 48 11.00 10.00 17.03
C LEU A 48 9.60 10.65 17.00
N ILE A 49 8.74 10.19 16.09
CA ILE A 49 7.38 10.74 15.93
C ILE A 49 6.27 9.79 16.38
N ASP A 50 6.53 8.48 16.37
CA ASP A 50 5.61 7.48 16.91
C ASP A 50 6.41 6.34 17.57
N PRO A 51 6.46 6.25 18.91
CA PRO A 51 7.12 5.15 19.59
C PRO A 51 6.28 3.88 19.47
N GLY A 52 6.85 2.82 18.88
CA GLY A 52 6.15 1.57 18.59
C GLY A 52 5.35 1.00 19.78
N PRO A 53 5.95 0.79 20.97
CA PRO A 53 5.25 0.23 22.13
C PRO A 53 4.08 1.06 22.65
N THR A 54 4.03 2.36 22.34
CA THR A 54 2.97 3.29 22.79
C THR A 54 2.21 3.89 21.61
N THR A 55 2.28 3.26 20.45
CA THR A 55 1.71 3.79 19.20
C THR A 55 0.20 4.03 19.30
N GLY A 56 -0.28 5.03 18.56
CA GLY A 56 -1.70 5.30 18.40
C GLY A 56 -2.50 4.13 17.82
N PHE A 57 -1.86 3.19 17.11
CA PHE A 57 -2.52 2.00 16.56
C PHE A 57 -3.07 1.04 17.62
N GLY A 58 -2.74 1.20 18.91
CA GLY A 58 -3.42 0.51 20.01
C GLY A 58 -4.81 1.09 20.37
N LYS A 59 -5.12 2.31 19.91
CA LYS A 59 -6.30 3.11 20.28
C LYS A 59 -7.06 3.64 19.06
N VAL A 60 -7.35 2.76 18.11
CA VAL A 60 -8.08 3.10 16.88
C VAL A 60 -9.58 3.18 17.11
N SER A 61 -10.20 4.28 16.68
CA SER A 61 -11.64 4.56 16.84
C SER A 61 -12.48 4.18 15.60
N TRP A 62 -11.87 4.05 14.42
CA TRP A 62 -12.52 3.50 13.22
C TRP A 62 -11.49 2.90 12.23
N PRO A 63 -11.85 1.88 11.44
CA PRO A 63 -10.94 1.28 10.46
C PRO A 63 -10.80 2.15 9.19
N SER A 64 -9.78 3.00 9.15
CA SER A 64 -9.51 3.87 7.98
C SER A 64 -8.82 3.12 6.85
N GLY A 65 -9.51 2.89 5.73
CA GLY A 65 -8.94 2.18 4.57
C GLY A 65 -7.79 2.89 3.85
N GLY A 66 -7.60 4.20 4.07
CA GLY A 66 -6.55 4.99 3.41
C GLY A 66 -5.21 5.04 4.16
N GLY A 67 -5.14 4.57 5.42
CA GLY A 67 -3.92 4.66 6.22
C GLY A 67 -4.01 4.11 7.64
N GLY A 68 -5.04 3.32 7.95
CA GLY A 68 -5.27 2.75 9.29
C GLY A 68 -4.77 1.33 9.48
N LEU A 69 -4.21 0.70 8.44
CA LEU A 69 -3.68 -0.66 8.52
C LEU A 69 -2.22 -0.66 8.97
N VAL A 70 -1.91 -1.56 9.89
CA VAL A 70 -0.55 -2.00 10.16
C VAL A 70 -0.41 -3.44 9.69
N SER A 71 0.80 -3.82 9.29
CA SER A 71 1.10 -5.13 8.74
C SER A 71 2.55 -5.51 9.06
N THR A 72 2.96 -6.70 8.63
CA THR A 72 4.35 -7.14 8.62
C THR A 72 4.83 -7.25 7.18
N MET A 73 6.16 -7.22 6.98
CA MET A 73 6.76 -7.48 5.67
C MET A 73 6.28 -8.82 5.09
N ALA A 74 6.17 -9.85 5.93
CA ALA A 74 5.74 -11.19 5.53
C ALA A 74 4.29 -11.19 5.03
N ASP A 75 3.38 -10.54 5.76
CA ASP A 75 1.97 -10.44 5.37
C ASP A 75 1.80 -9.61 4.10
N TYR A 76 2.43 -8.44 4.02
CA TYR A 76 2.30 -7.56 2.86
C TYR A 76 2.90 -8.21 1.61
N HIS A 77 3.99 -8.97 1.75
CA HIS A 77 4.53 -9.79 0.68
C HIS A 77 3.51 -10.79 0.13
N ARG A 78 2.70 -11.43 0.99
CA ARG A 78 1.64 -12.36 0.56
C ARG A 78 0.56 -11.65 -0.26
N PHE A 79 0.19 -10.43 0.12
CA PHE A 79 -0.70 -9.59 -0.69
C PHE A 79 -0.10 -9.29 -2.07
N CYS A 80 1.15 -8.81 -2.13
CA CYS A 80 1.85 -8.56 -3.39
C CYS A 80 1.96 -9.82 -4.25
N ALA A 81 2.33 -10.95 -3.66
CA ALA A 81 2.44 -12.23 -4.35
C ALA A 81 1.09 -12.69 -4.92
N ALA A 82 -0.01 -12.47 -4.19
CA ALA A 82 -1.36 -12.75 -4.71
C ALA A 82 -1.69 -11.89 -5.94
N LEU A 83 -1.32 -10.61 -5.96
CA LEU A 83 -1.53 -9.73 -7.13
C LEU A 83 -0.67 -10.18 -8.31
N VAL A 84 0.61 -10.49 -8.10
CA VAL A 84 1.50 -11.07 -9.13
C VAL A 84 0.94 -12.40 -9.65
N GLY A 85 0.36 -13.22 -8.77
CA GLY A 85 -0.35 -14.46 -9.09
C GLY A 85 -1.72 -14.27 -9.77
N GLY A 86 -2.07 -13.06 -10.21
CA GLY A 86 -3.34 -12.77 -10.86
C GLY A 86 -4.55 -12.87 -9.91
N GLY A 87 -4.34 -12.47 -8.65
CA GLY A 87 -5.35 -12.41 -7.59
C GLY A 87 -5.49 -13.69 -6.78
N ALA A 88 -4.51 -14.59 -6.83
CA ALA A 88 -4.52 -15.85 -6.10
C ALA A 88 -3.14 -16.22 -5.54
N LEU A 89 -3.13 -16.86 -4.38
CA LEU A 89 -1.96 -17.37 -3.68
C LEU A 89 -2.35 -18.63 -2.90
N ASP A 90 -1.49 -19.65 -2.87
CA ASP A 90 -1.68 -20.88 -2.07
C ASP A 90 -3.06 -21.56 -2.29
N GLY A 91 -3.58 -21.51 -3.54
CA GLY A 91 -4.88 -22.07 -3.90
C GLY A 91 -6.09 -21.20 -3.53
N GLN A 92 -5.89 -20.08 -2.82
CA GLN A 92 -6.94 -19.12 -2.46
C GLN A 92 -7.00 -17.98 -3.47
N ARG A 93 -8.21 -17.48 -3.77
CA ARG A 93 -8.42 -16.39 -4.72
C ARG A 93 -9.18 -15.24 -4.07
N ILE A 94 -8.57 -14.05 -4.11
CA ILE A 94 -9.19 -12.81 -3.62
C ILE A 94 -9.77 -11.96 -4.76
N LEU A 95 -9.23 -12.08 -5.98
CA LEU A 95 -9.67 -11.35 -7.16
C LEU A 95 -9.52 -12.20 -8.43
N GLY A 96 -10.33 -11.91 -9.46
CA GLY A 96 -10.14 -12.49 -10.79
C GLY A 96 -8.92 -11.88 -11.49
N SER A 97 -8.19 -12.68 -12.28
CA SER A 97 -6.97 -12.21 -12.97
C SER A 97 -7.23 -11.04 -13.94
N ARG A 98 -8.41 -11.02 -14.58
CA ARG A 98 -8.83 -9.88 -15.42
C ARG A 98 -9.01 -8.61 -14.60
N THR A 99 -9.56 -8.71 -13.39
CA THR A 99 -9.73 -7.59 -12.48
C THR A 99 -8.38 -7.08 -12.01
N VAL A 100 -7.47 -7.99 -11.62
CA VAL A 100 -6.10 -7.61 -11.24
C VAL A 100 -5.39 -6.91 -12.39
N ARG A 101 -5.52 -7.38 -13.63
CA ARG A 101 -4.96 -6.66 -14.79
C ARG A 101 -5.50 -5.23 -14.91
N GLN A 102 -6.78 -5.00 -14.62
CA GLN A 102 -7.34 -3.63 -14.64
C GLN A 102 -6.79 -2.73 -13.53
N MET A 103 -6.28 -3.30 -12.42
CA MET A 103 -5.66 -2.51 -11.36
C MET A 103 -4.34 -1.86 -11.82
N PHE A 104 -3.67 -2.46 -12.80
CA PHE A 104 -2.37 -2.02 -13.32
C PHE A 104 -2.45 -1.40 -14.74
N VAL A 105 -3.60 -0.86 -15.12
CA VAL A 105 -3.78 -0.09 -16.36
C VAL A 105 -4.00 1.38 -15.98
N ASN A 106 -3.39 2.31 -16.71
CA ASN A 106 -3.63 3.73 -16.52
C ASN A 106 -5.11 4.10 -16.78
N HIS A 107 -5.80 4.62 -15.77
CA HIS A 107 -7.17 5.12 -15.86
C HIS A 107 -7.25 6.65 -15.92
N LEU A 108 -6.10 7.35 -16.01
CA LEU A 108 -6.09 8.81 -16.13
C LEU A 108 -6.65 9.27 -17.49
N PRO A 109 -7.39 10.40 -17.52
CA PRO A 109 -7.99 10.91 -18.75
C PRO A 109 -6.95 11.13 -19.86
N GLY A 110 -7.26 10.67 -21.07
CA GLY A 110 -6.37 10.84 -22.23
C GLY A 110 -5.04 10.07 -22.13
N GLY A 111 -4.88 9.17 -21.16
CA GLY A 111 -3.60 8.49 -20.91
C GLY A 111 -2.55 9.41 -20.30
N ALA A 112 -2.96 10.49 -19.63
CA ALA A 112 -2.07 11.40 -18.94
C ALA A 112 -1.23 10.70 -17.86
N HIS A 113 -0.11 11.32 -17.50
CA HIS A 113 0.72 10.91 -16.38
C HIS A 113 0.38 11.69 -15.12
N LEU A 114 0.76 11.16 -13.96
CA LEU A 114 0.49 11.75 -12.65
C LEU A 114 1.09 13.15 -12.49
N ASP A 115 2.25 13.43 -13.09
CA ASP A 115 2.90 14.75 -13.07
C ASP A 115 2.13 15.81 -13.89
N GLU A 116 1.20 15.39 -14.74
CA GLU A 116 0.42 16.29 -15.61
C GLU A 116 -0.93 16.68 -15.00
N VAL A 117 -1.45 15.87 -14.07
CA VAL A 117 -2.82 16.03 -13.52
C VAL A 117 -2.88 16.04 -12.00
N GLY A 118 -1.81 15.65 -11.31
CA GLY A 118 -1.73 15.59 -9.86
C GLY A 118 -0.89 16.71 -9.26
N ASP A 119 -1.06 16.94 -7.96
CA ASP A 119 -0.15 17.79 -7.21
C ASP A 119 1.23 17.12 -7.09
N PRO A 120 2.33 17.89 -7.21
CA PRO A 120 3.66 17.33 -7.15
C PRO A 120 3.96 16.76 -5.75
N LEU A 121 4.46 15.52 -5.72
CA LEU A 121 4.99 14.90 -4.50
C LEU A 121 6.52 14.96 -4.51
N TYR A 122 7.12 15.55 -3.47
CA TYR A 122 8.58 15.72 -3.30
C TYR A 122 9.26 16.60 -4.36
N THR A 123 9.12 16.25 -5.65
CA THR A 123 9.60 16.99 -6.81
C THR A 123 8.54 16.98 -7.92
N PRO A 124 8.48 18.01 -8.80
CA PRO A 124 7.49 18.05 -9.89
C PRO A 124 7.49 16.80 -10.78
N GLU A 125 8.66 16.21 -11.02
CA GLU A 125 8.82 15.06 -11.92
C GLU A 125 8.79 13.70 -11.19
N PHE A 126 8.41 13.65 -9.91
CA PHE A 126 8.52 12.42 -9.10
C PHE A 126 7.77 11.22 -9.72
N PHE A 127 6.63 11.48 -10.36
CA PHE A 127 5.85 10.47 -11.08
C PHE A 127 5.86 10.67 -12.60
N ALA A 128 6.86 11.34 -13.15
CA ALA A 128 7.03 11.44 -14.59
C ALA A 128 7.06 10.02 -15.20
N GLY A 129 6.30 9.79 -16.26
CA GLY A 129 6.23 8.47 -16.89
C GLY A 129 5.34 7.46 -16.16
N CYS A 130 4.64 7.84 -15.09
CA CYS A 130 3.66 7.00 -14.40
C CYS A 130 2.23 7.47 -14.68
N GLY A 131 1.34 6.53 -15.02
CA GLY A 131 -0.10 6.70 -14.91
C GLY A 131 -0.62 6.38 -13.51
N PHE A 132 -1.95 6.30 -13.37
CA PHE A 132 -2.57 5.81 -12.13
C PHE A 132 -3.64 4.77 -12.43
N GLY A 133 -3.46 3.59 -11.86
CA GLY A 133 -4.37 2.46 -11.92
C GLY A 133 -5.40 2.47 -10.79
N LEU A 134 -6.01 1.31 -10.54
CA LEU A 134 -6.93 1.17 -9.41
C LEU A 134 -6.14 0.81 -8.15
N GLY A 135 -5.58 1.83 -7.50
CA GLY A 135 -4.85 1.74 -6.23
C GLY A 135 -3.33 1.79 -6.34
N PHE A 136 -2.77 1.96 -7.54
CA PHE A 136 -1.31 1.97 -7.78
C PHE A 136 -0.94 3.04 -8.81
N ALA A 137 0.21 3.68 -8.64
CA ALA A 137 0.91 4.30 -9.76
C ALA A 137 1.38 3.19 -10.71
N THR A 138 1.27 3.41 -12.02
CA THR A 138 1.62 2.40 -13.03
C THR A 138 2.65 2.95 -13.98
N VAL A 139 3.77 2.24 -14.18
CA VAL A 139 4.80 2.67 -15.11
C VAL A 139 4.26 2.61 -16.54
N GLU A 140 4.17 3.77 -17.22
CA GLU A 140 3.75 3.89 -18.61
C GLU A 140 4.95 4.16 -19.54
N ASP A 141 5.87 5.02 -19.11
CA ASP A 141 7.09 5.35 -19.86
C ASP A 141 8.32 5.29 -18.93
N PRO A 142 9.01 4.12 -18.88
CA PRO A 142 10.21 3.95 -18.06
C PRO A 142 11.33 4.93 -18.42
N ALA A 143 11.43 5.37 -19.68
CA ALA A 143 12.49 6.27 -20.12
C ALA A 143 12.23 7.70 -19.64
N ARG A 144 10.98 8.19 -19.74
CA ARG A 144 10.58 9.51 -19.20
C ARG A 144 10.79 9.57 -17.68
N GLY A 145 10.36 8.52 -16.98
CA GLY A 145 10.48 8.43 -15.51
C GLY A 145 11.86 8.04 -14.99
N ARG A 146 12.78 7.64 -15.89
CA ARG A 146 14.12 7.16 -15.56
C ARG A 146 14.09 5.96 -14.59
N PHE A 147 13.08 5.11 -14.73
CA PHE A 147 12.90 3.94 -13.88
C PHE A 147 13.69 2.75 -14.41
N LEU A 148 14.26 1.97 -13.48
CA LEU A 148 14.72 0.60 -13.76
C LEU A 148 13.54 -0.36 -13.58
N ALA A 149 12.50 -0.17 -14.39
CA ALA A 149 11.23 -0.88 -14.30
C ALA A 149 10.64 -1.14 -15.70
N THR A 150 9.71 -2.08 -15.78
CA THR A 150 8.97 -2.42 -17.00
C THR A 150 7.63 -1.70 -17.03
N ARG A 151 7.13 -1.39 -18.24
CA ARG A 151 5.76 -0.90 -18.42
C ARG A 151 4.75 -1.85 -17.76
N GLY A 152 3.81 -1.29 -17.00
CA GLY A 152 2.77 -2.02 -16.28
C GLY A 152 3.17 -2.45 -14.86
N GLU A 153 4.41 -2.25 -14.44
CA GLU A 153 4.78 -2.40 -13.02
C GLU A 153 4.04 -1.35 -12.20
N GLY A 154 3.51 -1.77 -11.05
CA GLY A 154 2.73 -0.93 -10.15
C GLY A 154 3.43 -0.69 -8.83
N SER A 155 3.28 0.52 -8.29
CA SER A 155 3.82 0.88 -6.99
C SER A 155 2.92 1.86 -6.25
N TRP A 156 3.06 1.88 -4.93
CA TRP A 156 2.56 2.94 -4.06
C TRP A 156 3.38 2.93 -2.77
N GLY A 157 3.20 3.93 -1.91
CA GLY A 157 3.92 4.02 -0.65
C GLY A 157 3.05 4.58 0.48
N GLY A 158 3.45 4.28 1.70
CA GLY A 158 2.96 4.83 2.94
C GLY A 158 3.88 5.93 3.48
N MET A 159 3.29 6.86 4.24
CA MET A 159 3.98 8.04 4.79
C MET A 159 5.22 7.69 5.63
N ALA A 160 5.19 6.54 6.32
CA ALA A 160 6.28 6.05 7.17
C ALA A 160 7.44 5.42 6.39
N SER A 161 7.52 5.62 5.07
CA SER A 161 8.46 4.92 4.16
C SER A 161 8.25 3.40 4.14
N THR A 162 6.98 2.99 4.17
CA THR A 162 6.52 1.58 4.20
C THR A 162 5.60 1.28 3.04
#